data_AF-A0A923AIF0-F1
#
_entry.id   AF-A0A923AIF0-F1
#
_cell.length_a   1.000
_cell.length_b   1.000
_cell.length_c   1.000
_cell.angle_alpha   90.00
_cell.angle_beta   90.00
_cell.angle_gamma   90.00
#
_symmetry.space_group_name_H-M   'P 1'
#
loop_
_entity.id
_entity.type
_entity.pdbx_description
1 polymer ?
#
loop_
_entity_poly.entity_id
_entity_poly.type
_entity_poly.pdbx_seq_one_letter_code
_entity_poly.pdbx_strand_id
1 'polypeptide(L)'
;MAHEPMLKFVGTAQVYPAKRDPALRAADFREIADRYADPAGEAQAARCSQCGVPYCSVHCPLHNHIPDWLRLTAEGRLREAYELSNATSTMPEICGRICPQDRLCEGNCVIETAGHGAVTIGAVEKFITDTAWDNGWVEPLVAGAPTGQSVAIVGAGPAGLAAAEHLRGAGHAVHIYDRHDRAGGLLTYGIPGFKLEKPVVMRRIDRLAAGGIVFHQNFEVGRDA
;
A
#
# COMPACT_ATOMS: atom_id res chain seq x y z
N MET A 1 -29.31 20.19 -8.37
CA MET A 1 -28.59 19.90 -7.12
C MET A 1 -27.25 19.32 -7.52
N ALA A 2 -26.14 19.85 -7.02
CA ALA A 2 -24.83 19.24 -7.30
C ALA A 2 -24.86 17.78 -6.84
N HIS A 3 -24.36 16.87 -7.66
CA HIS A 3 -24.19 15.48 -7.29
C HIS A 3 -23.13 15.43 -6.18
N GLU A 4 -23.54 15.27 -4.91
CA GLU A 4 -22.62 15.09 -3.78
C GLU A 4 -22.16 13.62 -3.77
N PRO A 5 -20.89 13.31 -4.13
CA PRO A 5 -20.41 11.93 -4.20
C PRO A 5 -20.18 11.32 -2.81
N MET A 6 -19.98 12.13 -1.75
CA MET A 6 -19.61 11.65 -0.41
C MET A 6 -20.81 11.50 0.53
N LEU A 7 -20.53 11.20 1.81
CA LEU A 7 -21.50 11.11 2.91
C LEU A 7 -22.54 9.98 2.75
N LYS A 8 -22.20 8.90 2.04
CA LYS A 8 -23.15 7.82 1.73
C LYS A 8 -23.32 6.78 2.84
N PHE A 9 -22.69 6.95 4.00
CA PHE A 9 -22.69 5.97 5.10
C PHE A 9 -24.07 5.71 5.73
N VAL A 10 -25.04 6.61 5.56
CA VAL A 10 -26.42 6.40 6.04
C VAL A 10 -27.19 5.41 5.16
N GLY A 11 -26.97 5.47 3.83
CA GLY A 11 -27.67 4.61 2.86
C GLY A 11 -26.84 3.42 2.35
N THR A 12 -25.55 3.37 2.67
CA THR A 12 -24.61 2.37 2.17
C THR A 12 -23.94 1.65 3.33
N ALA A 13 -24.21 0.35 3.45
CA ALA A 13 -23.61 -0.50 4.46
C ALA A 13 -22.11 -0.72 4.19
N GLN A 14 -21.36 -1.02 5.25
CA GLN A 14 -19.98 -1.48 5.14
C GLN A 14 -19.95 -2.86 4.50
N VAL A 15 -19.20 -3.01 3.41
CA VAL A 15 -19.04 -4.28 2.72
C VAL A 15 -17.58 -4.43 2.32
N TYR A 16 -16.88 -5.43 2.87
CA TYR A 16 -15.53 -5.80 2.44
C TYR A 16 -15.57 -6.58 1.11
N PRO A 17 -14.44 -6.67 0.37
CA PRO A 17 -14.35 -7.52 -0.81
C PRO A 17 -14.71 -8.98 -0.48
N ALA A 18 -15.23 -9.68 -1.50
CA ALA A 18 -15.57 -11.09 -1.36
C ALA A 18 -14.35 -11.91 -0.94
N LYS A 19 -14.60 -12.94 -0.14
CA LYS A 19 -13.59 -13.92 0.26
C LYS A 19 -13.83 -15.21 -0.49
N ARG A 20 -12.75 -15.89 -0.88
CA ARG A 20 -12.83 -17.24 -1.45
C ARG A 20 -13.48 -18.21 -0.45
N ASP A 21 -14.19 -19.20 -1.00
CA ASP A 21 -14.86 -20.24 -0.23
C ASP A 21 -13.88 -20.94 0.74
N PRO A 22 -14.30 -21.23 1.99
CA PRO A 22 -13.45 -21.87 2.99
C PRO A 22 -12.81 -23.19 2.54
N ALA A 23 -13.53 -24.03 1.80
CA ALA A 23 -13.01 -25.31 1.32
C ALA A 23 -11.94 -25.10 0.23
N LEU A 24 -12.15 -24.13 -0.65
CA LEU A 24 -11.18 -23.78 -1.70
C LEU A 24 -9.90 -23.17 -1.12
N ARG A 25 -10.03 -22.22 -0.17
CA ARG A 25 -8.86 -21.54 0.43
C ARG A 25 -8.08 -22.39 1.42
N ALA A 26 -8.62 -23.53 1.85
CA ALA A 26 -7.90 -24.51 2.65
C ALA A 26 -6.96 -25.39 1.81
N ALA A 27 -7.16 -25.45 0.49
CA ALA A 27 -6.42 -26.31 -0.42
C ALA A 27 -5.22 -25.63 -1.10
N ASP A 28 -5.02 -24.31 -0.92
CA ASP A 28 -3.93 -23.56 -1.53
C ASP A 28 -3.49 -22.35 -0.68
N PHE A 29 -2.47 -21.63 -1.13
CA PHE A 29 -1.93 -20.44 -0.46
C PHE A 29 -2.22 -19.14 -1.22
N ARG A 30 -3.25 -19.11 -2.08
CA ARG A 30 -3.65 -17.89 -2.82
C ARG A 30 -4.37 -16.90 -1.90
N GLU A 31 -4.32 -15.62 -2.25
CA GLU A 31 -4.95 -14.56 -1.44
C GLU A 31 -6.42 -14.89 -1.11
N ILE A 32 -6.84 -14.63 0.14
CA ILE A 32 -8.18 -15.01 0.61
C ILE A 32 -9.25 -14.03 0.13
N ALA A 33 -8.92 -12.74 0.12
CA ALA A 33 -9.84 -11.66 -0.23
C ALA A 33 -9.48 -11.11 -1.61
N ASP A 34 -10.50 -10.94 -2.44
CA ASP A 34 -10.34 -10.31 -3.74
C ASP A 34 -10.07 -8.80 -3.59
N ARG A 35 -9.80 -8.12 -4.70
CA ARG A 35 -9.89 -6.65 -4.76
C ARG A 35 -11.34 -6.22 -4.98
N TYR A 36 -11.68 -4.97 -4.69
CA TYR A 36 -12.95 -4.42 -5.17
C TYR A 36 -12.99 -4.39 -6.70
N ALA A 37 -14.18 -4.61 -7.25
CA ALA A 37 -14.51 -4.11 -8.59
C ALA A 37 -14.75 -2.59 -8.51
N ASP A 38 -14.48 -1.86 -9.59
CA ASP A 38 -14.49 -0.38 -9.58
C ASP A 38 -15.75 0.22 -8.92
N PRO A 39 -16.99 -0.17 -9.30
CA PRO A 39 -18.19 0.42 -8.70
C PRO A 39 -18.31 0.15 -7.19
N ALA A 40 -17.78 -0.98 -6.71
CA ALA A 40 -17.79 -1.32 -5.29
C ALA A 40 -16.74 -0.51 -4.51
N GLY A 41 -15.55 -0.29 -5.11
CA GLY A 41 -14.50 0.53 -4.53
C GLY A 41 -14.93 1.98 -4.36
N GLU A 42 -15.51 2.56 -5.41
CA GLU A 42 -16.06 3.92 -5.40
C GLU A 42 -17.19 4.07 -4.37
N ALA A 43 -18.13 3.12 -4.33
CA ALA A 43 -19.24 3.14 -3.38
C ALA A 43 -18.78 3.02 -1.92
N GLN A 44 -17.78 2.18 -1.63
CA GLN A 44 -17.24 2.07 -0.27
C GLN A 44 -16.42 3.31 0.12
N ALA A 45 -15.71 3.94 -0.83
CA ALA A 45 -15.00 5.20 -0.58
C ALA A 45 -15.98 6.36 -0.27
N ALA A 46 -17.11 6.41 -0.98
CA ALA A 46 -18.18 7.40 -0.81
C ALA A 46 -18.84 7.41 0.58
N ARG A 47 -18.62 6.35 1.39
CA ARG A 47 -19.07 6.30 2.79
C ARG A 47 -18.32 7.29 3.70
N CYS A 48 -17.15 7.77 3.28
CA CYS A 48 -16.38 8.74 4.06
C CYS A 48 -17.19 10.01 4.36
N SER A 49 -17.17 10.42 5.63
CA SER A 49 -17.87 11.60 6.14
C SER A 49 -17.14 12.92 5.90
N GLN A 50 -15.92 12.88 5.33
CA GLN A 50 -15.06 14.06 5.11
C GLN A 50 -14.94 14.94 6.37
N CYS A 51 -14.64 14.30 7.52
CA CYS A 51 -14.52 14.97 8.81
C CYS A 51 -13.47 16.08 8.80
N GLY A 52 -13.75 17.20 9.47
CA GLY A 52 -12.76 18.28 9.65
C GLY A 52 -11.52 17.88 10.43
N VAL A 53 -11.64 16.94 11.39
CA VAL A 53 -10.50 16.30 12.06
C VAL A 53 -10.48 14.82 11.69
N PRO A 54 -9.62 14.41 10.72
CA PRO A 54 -9.61 13.04 10.23
C PRO A 54 -8.80 12.12 11.15
N TYR A 55 -9.47 11.53 12.15
CA TYR A 55 -8.86 10.58 13.08
C TYR A 55 -8.20 9.37 12.38
N CYS A 56 -8.73 8.96 11.23
CA CYS A 56 -8.13 7.92 10.40
C CYS A 56 -6.71 8.28 9.94
N SER A 57 -6.45 9.54 9.57
CA SER A 57 -5.11 10.04 9.21
C SER A 57 -4.22 10.20 10.44
N VAL A 58 -4.77 10.67 11.57
CA VAL A 58 -4.00 10.82 12.82
C VAL A 58 -3.48 9.47 13.32
N HIS A 59 -4.28 8.41 13.21
CA HIS A 59 -3.94 7.06 13.69
C HIS A 59 -3.33 6.16 12.62
N CYS A 60 -3.13 6.69 11.41
CA CYS A 60 -2.25 6.07 10.43
C CYS A 60 -0.81 6.49 10.75
N PRO A 61 0.13 5.56 10.98
CA PRO A 61 1.52 5.92 11.28
C PRO A 61 2.24 6.70 10.16
N LEU A 62 1.74 6.62 8.92
CA LEU A 62 2.25 7.37 7.77
C LEU A 62 1.54 8.72 7.59
N HIS A 63 0.51 9.00 8.39
CA HIS A 63 -0.34 10.18 8.25
C HIS A 63 -0.89 10.37 6.83
N ASN A 64 -1.26 9.26 6.17
CA ASN A 64 -1.81 9.27 4.82
C ASN A 64 -2.98 10.28 4.69
N HIS A 65 -3.09 10.90 3.52
CA HIS A 65 -4.17 11.82 3.14
C HIS A 65 -5.51 11.08 2.87
N ILE A 66 -5.95 10.28 3.83
CA ILE A 66 -7.05 9.31 3.70
C ILE A 66 -8.35 9.94 3.20
N PRO A 67 -8.87 11.04 3.79
CA PRO A 67 -10.11 11.65 3.28
C PRO A 67 -9.99 12.10 1.83
N ASP A 68 -8.82 12.61 1.43
CA ASP A 68 -8.62 13.21 0.13
C ASP A 68 -8.58 12.16 -0.98
N TRP A 69 -7.78 11.09 -0.81
CA TRP A 69 -7.76 10.02 -1.81
C TRP A 69 -9.05 9.18 -1.80
N LEU A 70 -9.77 9.08 -0.67
CA LEU A 70 -11.11 8.47 -0.65
C LEU A 70 -12.10 9.29 -1.47
N ARG A 71 -12.06 10.63 -1.37
CA ARG A 71 -12.89 11.51 -2.17
C ARG A 71 -12.58 11.38 -3.66
N LEU A 72 -11.30 11.42 -4.03
CA LEU A 72 -10.86 11.22 -5.42
C LEU A 72 -11.32 9.87 -5.97
N THR A 73 -11.28 8.83 -5.13
CA THR A 73 -11.80 7.50 -5.48
C THR A 73 -13.30 7.56 -5.77
N ALA A 74 -14.11 8.16 -4.89
CA ALA A 74 -15.56 8.28 -5.10
C ALA A 74 -15.96 9.16 -6.30
N GLU A 75 -15.06 10.06 -6.74
CA GLU A 75 -15.22 10.88 -7.95
C GLU A 75 -14.77 10.15 -9.24
N GLY A 76 -14.30 8.89 -9.14
CA GLY A 76 -13.77 8.12 -10.27
C GLY A 76 -12.35 8.54 -10.72
N ARG A 77 -11.69 9.42 -9.96
CA ARG A 77 -10.36 9.98 -10.26
C ARG A 77 -9.24 9.07 -9.72
N LEU A 78 -9.25 7.81 -10.13
CA LEU A 78 -8.45 6.74 -9.53
C LEU A 78 -6.93 6.97 -9.64
N ARG A 79 -6.45 7.56 -10.75
CA ARG A 79 -5.02 7.89 -10.91
C ARG A 79 -4.56 8.90 -9.85
N GLU A 80 -5.31 9.98 -9.68
CA GLU A 80 -4.99 11.02 -8.70
C GLU A 80 -5.13 10.48 -7.26
N ALA A 81 -6.12 9.62 -7.00
CA ALA A 81 -6.27 8.94 -5.72
C ALA A 81 -5.03 8.09 -5.38
N TYR A 82 -4.54 7.31 -6.35
CA TYR A 82 -3.33 6.51 -6.20
C TYR A 82 -2.10 7.40 -5.97
N GLU A 83 -1.89 8.45 -6.78
CA GLU A 83 -0.75 9.36 -6.66
C GLU A 83 -0.69 9.97 -5.26
N LEU A 84 -1.84 10.41 -4.73
CA LEU A 84 -1.92 10.97 -3.38
C LEU A 84 -1.73 9.92 -2.27
N SER A 85 -2.21 8.69 -2.45
CA SER A 85 -1.96 7.58 -1.52
C SER A 85 -0.47 7.20 -1.48
N ASN A 86 0.19 7.19 -2.64
CA ASN A 86 1.61 6.85 -2.77
C ASN A 86 2.54 8.02 -2.37
N ALA A 87 2.02 9.24 -2.18
CA ALA A 87 2.82 10.39 -1.76
C ALA A 87 3.42 10.23 -0.35
N THR A 88 2.73 9.50 0.53
CA THR A 88 3.12 9.28 1.93
C THR A 88 3.52 7.82 2.22
N SER A 89 3.36 6.91 1.25
CA SER A 89 3.67 5.48 1.38
C SER A 89 4.40 4.98 0.15
N THR A 90 5.55 4.32 0.33
CA THR A 90 6.30 3.68 -0.78
C THR A 90 5.74 2.32 -1.19
N MET A 91 4.82 1.75 -0.39
CA MET A 91 4.29 0.39 -0.56
C MET A 91 2.78 0.29 -0.25
N PRO A 92 1.92 1.15 -0.81
CA PRO A 92 0.48 1.16 -0.48
C PRO A 92 -0.20 -0.17 -0.83
N GLU A 93 0.26 -0.89 -1.86
CA GLU A 93 -0.27 -2.22 -2.22
C GLU A 93 0.00 -3.29 -1.15
N ILE A 94 1.05 -3.11 -0.34
CA ILE A 94 1.37 -4.01 0.77
C ILE A 94 0.62 -3.56 2.02
N CYS A 95 0.65 -2.26 2.36
CA CYS A 95 -0.04 -1.70 3.52
C CYS A 95 -1.55 -2.00 3.51
N GLY A 96 -2.22 -1.81 2.36
CA GLY A 96 -3.64 -2.11 2.21
C GLY A 96 -4.01 -3.59 2.45
N ARG A 97 -3.04 -4.50 2.31
CA ARG A 97 -3.22 -5.95 2.54
C ARG A 97 -2.93 -6.38 3.98
N ILE A 98 -1.90 -5.80 4.62
CA ILE A 98 -1.33 -6.38 5.85
C ILE A 98 -1.44 -5.52 7.09
N CYS A 99 -1.70 -4.22 6.97
CA CYS A 99 -1.88 -3.35 8.13
C CYS A 99 -3.02 -3.90 9.01
N PRO A 100 -2.93 -3.79 10.35
CA PRO A 100 -4.05 -4.09 11.24
C PRO A 100 -4.98 -2.88 11.29
N GLN A 101 -5.81 -2.68 10.25
CA GLN A 101 -6.60 -1.45 10.12
C GLN A 101 -7.59 -1.24 11.27
N ASP A 102 -8.09 -2.33 11.85
CA ASP A 102 -8.96 -2.36 13.04
C ASP A 102 -8.33 -1.69 14.27
N ARG A 103 -7.00 -1.61 14.33
CA ARG A 103 -6.26 -0.95 15.41
C ARG A 103 -5.63 0.38 15.00
N LEU A 104 -5.75 0.74 13.72
CA LEU A 104 -5.14 1.92 13.12
C LEU A 104 -6.23 2.82 12.54
N CYS A 105 -6.24 2.99 11.22
CA CYS A 105 -7.08 3.96 10.54
C CYS A 105 -8.59 3.63 10.57
N GLU A 106 -8.97 2.36 10.44
CA GLU A 106 -10.39 1.95 10.43
C GLU A 106 -10.98 1.93 11.85
N GLY A 107 -10.23 1.44 12.84
CA GLY A 107 -10.65 1.43 14.24
C GLY A 107 -10.87 2.82 14.85
N ASN A 108 -10.25 3.85 14.27
CA ASN A 108 -10.40 5.25 14.69
C ASN A 108 -11.24 6.07 13.70
N CYS A 109 -11.96 5.43 12.78
CA CYS A 109 -12.86 6.12 11.87
C CYS A 109 -14.04 6.73 12.65
N VAL A 110 -14.38 8.00 12.42
CA VAL A 110 -15.48 8.66 13.16
C VAL A 110 -16.81 7.92 12.98
N ILE A 111 -17.10 7.44 11.77
CA ILE A 111 -18.35 6.70 11.53
C ILE A 111 -18.36 5.28 12.13
N GLU A 112 -17.19 4.71 12.44
CA GLU A 112 -17.09 3.48 13.24
C GLU A 112 -17.58 3.74 14.66
N THR A 113 -17.04 4.78 15.30
CA THR A 113 -17.42 5.16 16.68
C THR A 113 -18.88 5.58 16.81
N ALA A 114 -19.49 6.05 15.71
CA ALA A 114 -20.91 6.40 15.64
C ALA A 114 -21.84 5.18 15.38
N GLY A 115 -21.30 3.97 15.19
CA GLY A 115 -22.07 2.74 14.99
C GLY A 115 -22.51 2.47 13.54
N HIS A 116 -21.95 3.18 12.55
CA HIS A 116 -22.26 2.97 11.13
C HIS A 116 -21.30 2.00 10.41
N GLY A 117 -20.28 1.51 11.11
CA GLY A 117 -19.17 0.73 10.55
C GLY A 117 -18.16 1.62 9.82
N ALA A 118 -16.87 1.35 9.98
CA ALA A 118 -15.78 2.12 9.39
C ALA A 118 -15.86 2.17 7.85
N VAL A 119 -15.24 3.18 7.23
CA VAL A 119 -14.87 3.09 5.82
C VAL A 119 -13.83 1.97 5.68
N THR A 120 -13.92 1.11 4.66
CA THR A 120 -12.94 0.03 4.42
C THR A 120 -11.65 0.57 3.80
N ILE A 121 -10.94 1.43 4.53
CA ILE A 121 -9.78 2.21 4.08
C ILE A 121 -8.71 1.31 3.46
N GLY A 122 -8.32 0.21 4.12
CA GLY A 122 -7.27 -0.69 3.61
C GLY A 122 -7.66 -1.37 2.30
N ALA A 123 -8.93 -1.76 2.16
CA ALA A 123 -9.43 -2.37 0.95
C ALA A 123 -9.52 -1.37 -0.22
N VAL A 124 -9.83 -0.10 0.04
CA VAL A 124 -9.80 0.95 -0.98
C VAL A 124 -8.35 1.29 -1.37
N GLU A 125 -7.41 1.35 -0.43
CA GLU A 125 -5.98 1.55 -0.71
C GLU A 125 -5.40 0.42 -1.59
N LYS A 126 -5.76 -0.84 -1.30
CA LYS A 126 -5.45 -1.99 -2.16
C LYS A 126 -6.06 -1.81 -3.56
N PHE A 127 -7.33 -1.45 -3.64
CA PHE A 127 -8.05 -1.26 -4.89
C PHE A 127 -7.39 -0.22 -5.79
N ILE A 128 -7.21 1.02 -5.31
CA ILE A 128 -6.62 2.10 -6.14
C ILE A 128 -5.20 1.78 -6.58
N THR A 129 -4.41 1.13 -5.72
CA THR A 129 -3.02 0.80 -6.03
C THR A 129 -2.91 -0.37 -7.01
N ASP A 130 -3.71 -1.43 -6.85
CA ASP A 130 -3.70 -2.53 -7.81
C ASP A 130 -4.22 -2.08 -9.18
N THR A 131 -5.24 -1.21 -9.22
CA THR A 131 -5.71 -0.58 -10.47
C THR A 131 -4.61 0.27 -11.11
N ALA A 132 -3.83 1.01 -10.33
CA ALA A 132 -2.69 1.78 -10.85
C ALA A 132 -1.60 0.89 -11.47
N TRP A 133 -1.31 -0.27 -10.88
CA TRP A 133 -0.38 -1.25 -11.46
C TRP A 133 -0.91 -1.80 -12.78
N ASP A 134 -2.18 -2.22 -12.83
CA ASP A 134 -2.81 -2.79 -14.03
C ASP A 134 -2.84 -1.79 -15.20
N ASN A 135 -3.04 -0.50 -14.91
CA ASN A 135 -3.07 0.57 -15.92
C ASN A 135 -1.69 1.16 -16.23
N GLY A 136 -0.61 0.68 -15.60
CA GLY A 136 0.75 1.19 -15.81
C GLY A 136 0.98 2.61 -15.28
N TRP A 137 0.19 3.08 -14.31
CA TRP A 137 0.37 4.39 -13.67
C TRP A 137 1.47 4.40 -12.61
N VAL A 138 1.95 3.23 -12.20
CA VAL A 138 3.11 3.11 -11.32
C VAL A 138 4.38 3.35 -12.13
N GLU A 139 4.79 4.61 -12.20
CA GLU A 139 5.94 5.03 -13.01
C GLU A 139 7.27 4.47 -12.47
N PRO A 140 8.27 4.21 -13.33
CA PRO A 140 9.61 3.80 -12.90
C PRO A 140 10.22 4.76 -11.88
N LEU A 141 11.05 4.23 -10.96
CA LEU A 141 11.82 5.07 -10.05
C LEU A 141 12.88 5.84 -10.84
N VAL A 142 12.73 7.16 -10.92
CA VAL A 142 13.71 8.05 -11.55
C VAL A 142 14.68 8.58 -10.48
N ALA A 143 15.97 8.44 -10.74
CA ALA A 143 17.00 8.97 -9.86
C ALA A 143 17.07 10.50 -9.94
N GLY A 144 17.27 11.14 -8.79
CA GLY A 144 17.56 12.58 -8.73
C GLY A 144 18.91 12.94 -9.35
N ALA A 145 19.21 14.24 -9.37
CA ALA A 145 20.51 14.74 -9.81
C ALA A 145 21.64 14.07 -9.00
N PRO A 146 22.67 13.48 -9.65
CA PRO A 146 23.70 12.74 -8.94
C PRO A 146 24.38 13.57 -7.86
N THR A 147 24.37 13.07 -6.63
CA THR A 147 25.06 13.72 -5.49
C THR A 147 26.55 13.41 -5.47
N GLY A 148 27.01 12.40 -6.23
CA GLY A 148 28.38 11.87 -6.18
C GLY A 148 28.67 11.02 -4.94
N GLN A 149 27.66 10.74 -4.10
CA GLN A 149 27.79 9.97 -2.87
C GLN A 149 27.11 8.60 -2.99
N SER A 150 27.72 7.59 -2.37
CA SER A 150 27.16 6.24 -2.26
C SER A 150 26.66 5.95 -0.84
N VAL A 151 25.52 5.28 -0.72
CA VAL A 151 24.91 4.85 0.55
C VAL A 151 24.72 3.33 0.54
N ALA A 152 25.18 2.68 1.61
CA ALA A 152 24.94 1.26 1.87
C ALA A 152 23.81 1.08 2.88
N ILE A 153 22.88 0.17 2.58
CA ILE A 153 21.76 -0.20 3.45
C ILE A 153 21.89 -1.68 3.78
N VAL A 154 21.85 -2.03 5.07
CA VAL A 154 21.91 -3.41 5.54
C VAL A 154 20.51 -3.92 5.83
N GLY A 155 20.05 -4.88 5.02
CA GLY A 155 18.73 -5.50 5.09
C GLY A 155 17.76 -4.97 4.02
N ALA A 156 17.18 -5.90 3.26
CA ALA A 156 16.20 -5.65 2.20
C ALA A 156 14.75 -5.82 2.67
N GLY A 157 14.46 -5.53 3.95
CA GLY A 157 13.10 -5.48 4.48
C GLY A 157 12.38 -4.16 4.14
N PRO A 158 11.12 -3.97 4.59
CA PRO A 158 10.33 -2.77 4.30
C PRO A 158 11.07 -1.45 4.55
N ALA A 159 11.76 -1.35 5.70
CA ALA A 159 12.52 -0.17 6.07
C ALA A 159 13.66 0.13 5.10
N GLY A 160 14.45 -0.90 4.74
CA GLY A 160 15.58 -0.75 3.82
C GLY A 160 15.12 -0.39 2.40
N LEU A 161 14.03 -1.02 1.93
CA LEU A 161 13.45 -0.72 0.61
C LEU A 161 12.90 0.71 0.54
N ALA A 162 12.16 1.16 1.56
CA ALA A 162 11.63 2.52 1.61
C ALA A 162 12.76 3.57 1.66
N ALA A 163 13.76 3.35 2.53
CA ALA A 163 14.92 4.23 2.61
C ALA A 163 15.69 4.30 1.28
N ALA A 164 15.87 3.15 0.61
CA ALA A 164 16.54 3.08 -0.68
C ALA A 164 15.81 3.88 -1.76
N GLU A 165 14.48 3.77 -1.82
CA GLU A 165 13.67 4.53 -2.79
C GLU A 165 13.85 6.04 -2.60
N HIS A 166 13.73 6.54 -1.37
CA HIS A 166 13.90 7.96 -1.08
C HIS A 166 15.33 8.46 -1.38
N LEU A 167 16.36 7.71 -0.95
CA LEU A 167 17.75 8.09 -1.20
C LEU A 167 18.10 8.06 -2.68
N ARG A 168 17.54 7.10 -3.43
CA ARG A 168 17.72 7.04 -4.88
C ARG A 168 17.04 8.21 -5.58
N GLY A 169 15.81 8.55 -5.17
CA GLY A 169 15.11 9.75 -5.64
C GLY A 169 15.87 11.04 -5.32
N ALA A 170 16.59 11.09 -4.20
CA ALA A 170 17.47 12.21 -3.84
C ALA A 170 18.81 12.24 -4.62
N GLY A 171 19.07 11.26 -5.49
CA GLY A 171 20.23 11.25 -6.39
C GLY A 171 21.47 10.52 -5.86
N HIS A 172 21.36 9.79 -4.75
CA HIS A 172 22.45 8.95 -4.25
C HIS A 172 22.62 7.65 -5.06
N ALA A 173 23.83 7.11 -5.09
CA ALA A 173 24.07 5.73 -5.49
C ALA A 173 23.75 4.81 -4.30
N VAL A 174 22.79 3.91 -4.45
CA VAL A 174 22.28 3.10 -3.33
C VAL A 174 22.58 1.63 -3.54
N HIS A 175 23.18 1.01 -2.51
CA HIS A 175 23.47 -0.41 -2.47
C HIS A 175 22.77 -1.05 -1.26
N ILE A 176 21.96 -2.08 -1.48
CA ILE A 176 21.32 -2.85 -0.42
C ILE A 176 22.04 -4.18 -0.28
N TYR A 177 22.42 -4.55 0.94
CA TYR A 177 23.04 -5.83 1.29
C TYR A 177 22.07 -6.67 2.10
N ASP A 178 21.75 -7.88 1.66
CA ASP A 178 20.89 -8.82 2.40
C ASP A 178 21.49 -10.22 2.44
N ARG A 179 21.38 -10.87 3.60
CA ARG A 179 21.89 -12.23 3.81
C ARG A 179 21.11 -13.30 3.04
N HIS A 180 19.87 -13.03 2.66
CA HIS A 180 19.03 -14.01 1.98
C HIS A 180 19.17 -13.91 0.46
N ASP A 181 18.71 -14.96 -0.22
CA ASP A 181 18.72 -15.10 -1.67
C ASP A 181 17.69 -14.19 -2.38
N ARG A 182 16.71 -13.64 -1.64
CA ARG A 182 15.70 -12.72 -2.18
C ARG A 182 15.47 -11.53 -1.25
N ALA A 183 15.24 -10.36 -1.86
CA ALA A 183 14.85 -9.16 -1.15
C ALA A 183 13.38 -9.24 -0.63
N GLY A 184 13.02 -8.33 0.27
CA GLY A 184 11.68 -8.19 0.87
C GLY A 184 11.62 -8.60 2.35
N GLY A 185 12.66 -9.23 2.90
CA GLY A 185 12.71 -9.63 4.30
C GLY A 185 11.50 -10.49 4.71
N LEU A 186 10.82 -10.12 5.81
CA LEU A 186 9.64 -10.85 6.27
C LEU A 186 8.43 -10.72 5.32
N LEU A 187 8.40 -9.74 4.41
CA LEU A 187 7.37 -9.72 3.36
C LEU A 187 7.51 -10.94 2.44
N THR A 188 8.74 -11.40 2.21
CA THR A 188 9.04 -12.55 1.36
C THR A 188 9.01 -13.86 2.14
N TYR A 189 9.68 -13.91 3.30
CA TYR A 189 9.87 -15.16 4.04
C TYR A 189 8.95 -15.37 5.25
N GLY A 190 8.31 -14.31 5.76
CA GLY A 190 7.49 -14.38 6.98
C GLY A 190 6.00 -14.43 6.71
N ILE A 191 5.47 -13.43 6.01
CA ILE A 191 4.02 -13.29 5.79
C ILE A 191 3.55 -14.38 4.79
N PRO A 192 2.54 -15.21 5.10
CA PRO A 192 2.08 -16.23 4.17
C PRO A 192 1.43 -15.65 2.89
N GLY A 193 1.50 -16.43 1.79
CA GLY A 193 0.95 -16.03 0.48
C GLY A 193 -0.54 -15.69 0.50
N PHE A 194 -1.32 -16.40 1.32
CA PHE A 194 -2.77 -16.18 1.42
C PHE A 194 -3.16 -14.82 2.03
N LYS A 195 -2.19 -14.11 2.62
CA LYS A 195 -2.33 -12.74 3.13
C LYS A 195 -1.60 -11.72 2.27
N LEU A 196 -0.43 -12.08 1.73
CA LEU A 196 0.36 -11.23 0.83
C LEU A 196 1.06 -12.09 -0.21
N GLU A 197 0.57 -12.03 -1.45
CA GLU A 197 1.15 -12.78 -2.55
C GLU A 197 2.55 -12.27 -2.91
N LYS A 198 3.49 -13.19 -3.16
CA LYS A 198 4.88 -12.84 -3.45
C LYS A 198 5.06 -12.01 -4.73
N PRO A 199 4.30 -12.22 -5.82
CA PRO A 199 4.36 -11.33 -6.97
C PRO A 199 4.14 -9.85 -6.65
N VAL A 200 3.30 -9.52 -5.66
CA VAL A 200 3.07 -8.12 -5.22
C VAL A 200 4.35 -7.52 -4.61
N VAL A 201 5.10 -8.31 -3.86
CA VAL A 201 6.38 -7.89 -3.27
C VAL A 201 7.48 -7.81 -4.34
N MET A 202 7.55 -8.82 -5.20
CA MET A 202 8.60 -8.92 -6.23
C MET A 202 8.49 -7.78 -7.26
N ARG A 203 7.28 -7.46 -7.76
CA ARG A 203 7.10 -6.33 -8.69
C ARG A 203 7.60 -4.99 -8.13
N ARG A 204 7.46 -4.78 -6.82
CA ARG A 204 7.98 -3.57 -6.13
C ARG A 204 9.50 -3.58 -6.09
N ILE A 205 10.11 -4.71 -5.75
CA ILE A 205 11.57 -4.86 -5.74
C ILE A 205 12.13 -4.68 -7.15
N ASP A 206 11.50 -5.27 -8.17
CA ASP A 206 11.92 -5.14 -9.56
C ASP A 206 11.88 -3.68 -10.02
N ARG A 207 10.84 -2.93 -9.65
CA ARG A 207 10.76 -1.49 -9.89
C ARG A 207 11.92 -0.72 -9.25
N LEU A 208 12.29 -1.06 -8.01
CA LEU A 208 13.42 -0.43 -7.31
C LEU A 208 14.76 -0.77 -7.96
N ALA A 209 14.97 -2.02 -8.34
CA ALA A 209 16.16 -2.46 -9.07
C ALA A 209 16.28 -1.77 -10.43
N ALA A 210 15.18 -1.66 -11.18
CA ALA A 210 15.12 -0.92 -12.44
C ALA A 210 15.42 0.58 -12.27
N GLY A 211 15.14 1.15 -11.09
CA GLY A 211 15.53 2.51 -10.71
C GLY A 211 17.02 2.70 -10.43
N GLY A 212 17.82 1.65 -10.53
CA GLY A 212 19.27 1.68 -10.33
C GLY A 212 19.72 1.46 -8.88
N ILE A 213 18.85 0.92 -8.02
CA ILE A 213 19.27 0.41 -6.71
C ILE A 213 19.95 -0.95 -6.92
N VAL A 214 21.16 -1.11 -6.38
CA VAL A 214 21.92 -2.36 -6.52
C VAL A 214 21.66 -3.26 -5.33
N PHE A 215 21.26 -4.50 -5.59
CA PHE A 215 21.00 -5.51 -4.55
C PHE A 215 22.16 -6.53 -4.50
N HIS A 216 22.80 -6.64 -3.35
CA HIS A 216 23.79 -7.65 -3.00
C HIS A 216 23.12 -8.70 -2.12
N GLN A 217 22.65 -9.78 -2.74
CA GLN A 217 21.99 -10.90 -2.07
C GLN A 217 22.99 -11.97 -1.66
N ASN A 218 22.60 -12.83 -0.71
CA ASN A 218 23.49 -13.82 -0.09
C ASN A 218 24.77 -13.17 0.49
N PHE A 219 24.64 -11.95 1.03
CA PHE A 219 25.74 -11.19 1.60
C PHE A 219 25.43 -10.87 3.06
N GLU A 220 26.16 -11.50 3.97
CA GLU A 220 26.02 -11.30 5.41
C GLU A 220 27.05 -10.29 5.92
N VAL A 221 26.60 -9.06 6.19
CA VAL A 221 27.42 -8.04 6.85
C VAL A 221 27.85 -8.54 8.23
N GLY A 222 29.15 -8.54 8.48
CA GLY A 222 29.77 -9.11 9.68
C GLY A 222 30.45 -10.47 9.44
N ARG A 223 30.19 -11.11 8.29
CA ARG A 223 30.89 -12.33 7.86
C ARG A 223 31.58 -12.17 6.49
N ASP A 224 30.91 -11.58 5.52
CA ASP A 224 31.36 -11.51 4.12
C ASP A 224 31.96 -10.14 3.74
N ALA A 225 31.88 -9.15 4.65
CA ALA A 225 32.33 -7.77 4.46
C ALA A 225 33.78 -7.53 4.87
#